data_AF-A0A965A6E9-F1
#
_entry.id   AF-A0A965A6E9-F1
#
_cell.length_a   1.000
_cell.length_b   1.000
_cell.length_c   1.000
_cell.angle_alpha   90.00
_cell.angle_beta   90.00
_cell.angle_gamma   90.00
#
_symmetry.space_group_name_H-M   'P 1'
#
loop_
_entity.id
_entity.type
_entity.pdbx_description
1 polymer ?
#
loop_
_entity_poly.entity_id
_entity_poly.type
_entity_poly.pdbx_seq_one_letter_code
_entity_poly.pdbx_strand_id
1 'polypeptide(L)'
;HESQMDKLAIACGLSPVEVRLRNAMVTGDKLITGQVVESVAPVARCIRETDAIPLPAPLAENAHPLEIVGGSGLTSLPHNIVRGVGWGVSIKNLMYSETFDDFATARCQLKDGVATLKYATVEVGQGFVVLAPQIARSVLGVDEVVLDTVDTGIGSAGSTSASRQTWMSGGAVDGACRLVRQRLFEHVGKKYNIDPLRLVIEDTDVVDMIGDFRISVIEASSGVLIDETFEHHHRPTEELDENGQGNCHVAFAFVAHRAVVDVDVELGLVKVIQIATAQDVGRVLNPIAALGQIEGGIAQGLGLAVMEEIVLEKGKMRNPSFTDYLLPTALDAPTVVAVMIEEPEPQAPLGAKGIGEPPCISVTPAIAAAIRNATGKDLPRVPIRPQDICF
;
A
#
# COMPACT_ATOMS: atom_id res chain seq x y z
N HIS A 1 2.91 4.15 -19.77
CA HIS A 1 3.73 2.92 -19.84
C HIS A 1 2.88 1.70 -20.21
N GLU A 2 1.94 1.29 -19.35
CA GLU A 2 1.18 0.04 -19.55
C GLU A 2 0.43 -0.08 -20.88
N SER A 3 -0.17 1.01 -21.38
CA SER A 3 -0.81 0.96 -22.70
C SER A 3 0.18 0.73 -23.86
N GLN A 4 1.45 1.10 -23.70
CA GLN A 4 2.50 0.75 -24.66
C GLN A 4 2.92 -0.72 -24.52
N MET A 5 2.94 -1.26 -23.29
CA MET A 5 3.17 -2.70 -23.07
C MET A 5 2.12 -3.55 -23.78
N ASP A 6 0.85 -3.15 -23.74
CA ASP A 6 -0.22 -3.86 -24.46
C ASP A 6 -0.05 -3.78 -25.99
N LYS A 7 0.34 -2.62 -26.53
CA LYS A 7 0.64 -2.46 -27.96
C LYS A 7 1.83 -3.33 -28.40
N LEU A 8 2.87 -3.40 -27.57
CA LEU A 8 4.02 -4.28 -27.79
C LEU A 8 3.62 -5.76 -27.73
N ALA A 9 2.74 -6.14 -26.79
CA ALA A 9 2.21 -7.51 -26.72
C ALA A 9 1.59 -7.92 -28.06
N ILE A 10 0.68 -7.08 -28.58
CA ILE A 10 0.01 -7.31 -29.87
C ILE A 10 1.03 -7.37 -31.01
N ALA A 11 1.91 -6.38 -31.12
CA ALA A 11 2.90 -6.29 -32.19
C ALA A 11 3.87 -7.49 -32.22
N CYS A 12 4.16 -8.07 -31.05
CA CYS A 12 5.05 -9.22 -30.91
C CYS A 12 4.32 -10.57 -30.86
N GLY A 13 2.98 -10.60 -30.93
CA GLY A 13 2.19 -11.83 -30.79
C GLY A 13 2.30 -12.49 -29.41
N LEU A 14 2.49 -11.70 -28.35
CA LEU A 14 2.58 -12.14 -26.96
C LEU A 14 1.28 -11.85 -26.21
N SER A 15 1.01 -12.63 -25.16
CA SER A 15 -0.06 -12.27 -24.23
C SER A 15 0.30 -11.03 -23.40
N PRO A 16 -0.68 -10.27 -22.86
CA PRO A 16 -0.43 -9.15 -21.96
C PRO A 16 0.39 -9.53 -20.73
N VAL A 17 0.25 -10.77 -20.25
CA VAL A 17 1.00 -11.32 -19.11
C VAL A 17 2.44 -11.66 -19.52
N GLU A 18 2.61 -12.33 -20.65
CA GLU A 18 3.93 -12.78 -21.13
C GLU A 18 4.86 -11.60 -21.41
N VAL A 19 4.39 -10.54 -22.08
CA VAL A 19 5.22 -9.37 -22.35
C VAL A 19 5.70 -8.71 -21.05
N ARG A 20 4.88 -8.71 -20.00
CA ARG A 20 5.23 -8.14 -18.69
C ARG A 20 6.19 -9.04 -17.94
N LEU A 21 6.01 -10.36 -17.99
CA LEU A 21 6.93 -11.32 -17.37
C LEU A 21 8.33 -11.28 -17.99
N ARG A 22 8.44 -11.10 -19.30
CA ARG A 22 9.74 -10.97 -20.00
C ARG A 22 10.50 -9.71 -19.60
N ASN A 23 9.80 -8.68 -19.15
CA ASN A 23 10.36 -7.39 -18.76
C ASN A 23 10.21 -7.13 -17.25
N ALA A 24 9.93 -8.16 -16.45
CA ALA A 24 9.72 -8.01 -15.02
C ALA A 24 11.05 -7.71 -14.32
N MET A 25 11.07 -6.62 -13.56
CA MET A 25 12.22 -6.20 -12.79
C MET A 25 12.55 -7.21 -11.70
N VAL A 26 13.85 -7.40 -11.45
CA VAL A 26 14.39 -8.20 -10.36
C VAL A 26 15.36 -7.38 -9.50
N THR A 27 15.59 -7.82 -8.26
CA THR A 27 16.60 -7.22 -7.39
C THR A 27 17.96 -7.31 -8.06
N GLY A 28 18.69 -6.19 -8.09
CA GLY A 28 19.96 -6.04 -8.80
C GLY A 28 19.87 -5.41 -10.20
N ASP A 29 18.66 -5.25 -10.76
CA ASP A 29 18.48 -4.51 -12.01
C ASP A 29 18.87 -3.05 -11.87
N LYS A 30 19.28 -2.42 -12.97
CA LYS A 30 19.57 -1.00 -13.05
C LYS A 30 18.40 -0.22 -13.64
N LEU A 31 17.99 0.83 -12.95
CA LEU A 31 16.99 1.78 -13.42
C LEU A 31 17.55 2.69 -14.52
N ILE A 32 16.67 3.46 -15.15
CA ILE A 32 17.05 4.49 -16.13
C ILE A 32 17.95 5.57 -15.52
N THR A 33 17.93 5.73 -14.19
CA THR A 33 18.80 6.62 -13.42
C THR A 33 20.14 5.98 -13.06
N GLY A 34 20.45 4.78 -13.57
CA GLY A 34 21.65 4.04 -13.21
C GLY A 34 21.63 3.41 -11.81
N GLN A 35 20.66 3.78 -10.97
CA GLN A 35 20.44 3.20 -9.64
C GLN A 35 20.21 1.69 -9.73
N VAL A 36 20.90 0.93 -8.89
CA VAL A 36 20.65 -0.50 -8.69
C VAL A 36 19.46 -0.67 -7.74
N VAL A 37 18.53 -1.55 -8.11
CA VAL A 37 17.39 -1.91 -7.27
C VAL A 37 17.84 -2.87 -6.18
N GLU A 38 18.17 -2.32 -5.01
CA GLU A 38 18.58 -3.10 -3.83
C GLU A 38 17.39 -3.72 -3.09
N SER A 39 16.21 -3.11 -3.21
CA SER A 39 14.99 -3.59 -2.57
C SER A 39 14.55 -4.94 -3.13
N VAL A 40 13.82 -5.70 -2.32
CA VAL A 40 13.14 -6.92 -2.76
C VAL A 40 12.17 -6.56 -3.88
N ALA A 41 12.30 -7.19 -5.05
CA ALA A 41 11.51 -6.87 -6.25
C ALA A 41 10.81 -8.11 -6.82
N PRO A 42 9.71 -8.58 -6.20
CA PRO A 42 9.04 -9.81 -6.58
C PRO A 42 8.06 -9.59 -7.76
N VAL A 43 8.44 -8.78 -8.76
CA VAL A 43 7.52 -8.31 -9.83
C VAL A 43 6.92 -9.48 -10.61
N ALA A 44 7.76 -10.45 -10.99
CA ALA A 44 7.29 -11.64 -11.70
C ALA A 44 6.32 -12.48 -10.85
N ARG A 45 6.51 -12.51 -9.52
CA ARG A 45 5.59 -13.18 -8.59
C ARG A 45 4.26 -12.43 -8.51
N CYS A 46 4.28 -11.10 -8.35
CA CYS A 46 3.06 -10.29 -8.40
C CYS A 46 2.27 -10.56 -9.68
N ILE A 47 2.93 -10.59 -10.85
CA ILE A 47 2.24 -10.88 -12.12
C ILE A 47 1.61 -12.27 -12.14
N ARG A 48 2.36 -13.31 -11.75
CA ARG A 48 1.88 -14.70 -11.79
C ARG A 48 0.74 -14.94 -10.80
N GLU A 49 0.86 -14.41 -9.58
CA GLU A 49 -0.15 -14.57 -8.53
C GLU A 49 -1.44 -13.83 -8.91
N THR A 50 -1.34 -12.62 -9.48
CA THR A 50 -2.50 -11.92 -10.04
C THR A 50 -3.17 -12.70 -11.16
N ASP A 51 -2.39 -13.27 -12.08
CA ASP A 51 -2.91 -14.04 -13.21
C ASP A 51 -3.58 -15.36 -12.77
N ALA A 52 -3.03 -16.00 -11.74
CA ALA A 52 -3.54 -17.24 -11.17
C ALA A 52 -4.90 -17.10 -10.44
N ILE A 53 -5.28 -15.88 -10.04
CA ILE A 53 -6.58 -15.64 -9.40
C ILE A 53 -7.71 -16.03 -10.38
N PRO A 54 -8.71 -16.84 -9.99
CA PRO A 54 -9.79 -17.24 -10.89
C PRO A 54 -10.55 -16.05 -11.48
N LEU A 55 -10.88 -16.13 -12.77
CA LEU A 55 -11.78 -15.18 -13.41
C LEU A 55 -13.19 -15.28 -12.79
N PRO A 56 -13.94 -14.16 -12.72
CA PRO A 56 -15.33 -14.21 -12.28
C PRO A 56 -16.16 -15.03 -13.27
N ALA A 57 -17.23 -15.67 -12.76
CA ALA A 57 -18.13 -16.45 -13.59
C ALA A 57 -18.69 -15.61 -14.76
N PRO A 58 -18.92 -16.20 -15.94
CA PRO A 58 -19.61 -15.53 -17.04
C PRO A 58 -20.96 -14.96 -16.59
N LEU A 59 -21.42 -13.89 -17.26
CA LEU A 59 -22.75 -13.34 -17.00
C LEU A 59 -23.81 -14.40 -17.33
N ALA A 60 -24.66 -14.73 -16.36
CA ALA A 60 -25.75 -15.68 -16.55
C ALA A 60 -26.86 -15.06 -17.42
N GLU A 61 -27.56 -15.88 -18.22
CA GLU A 61 -28.69 -15.41 -19.05
C GLU A 61 -29.83 -14.81 -18.21
N ASN A 62 -29.97 -15.26 -16.97
CA ASN A 62 -30.95 -14.80 -15.98
C ASN A 62 -30.31 -13.96 -14.85
N ALA A 63 -29.15 -13.33 -15.12
CA ALA A 63 -28.47 -12.49 -14.14
C ALA A 63 -29.40 -11.42 -13.59
N HIS A 64 -29.24 -11.10 -12.30
CA HIS A 64 -30.05 -10.07 -11.68
C HIS A 64 -29.75 -8.71 -12.37
N PRO A 65 -30.73 -7.82 -12.59
CA PRO A 65 -30.50 -6.53 -13.26
C PRO A 65 -29.35 -5.70 -12.68
N LEU A 66 -29.14 -5.77 -11.36
CA LEU A 66 -28.03 -5.08 -10.68
C LEU A 66 -26.66 -5.68 -10.99
N GLU A 67 -26.58 -6.92 -11.47
CA GLU A 67 -25.33 -7.58 -11.87
C GLU A 67 -24.89 -7.11 -13.26
N ILE A 68 -25.84 -6.75 -14.11
CA ILE A 68 -25.63 -6.29 -15.48
C ILE A 68 -25.20 -4.81 -15.48
N VAL A 69 -24.36 -4.42 -16.45
CA VAL A 69 -24.10 -3.01 -16.74
C VAL A 69 -25.41 -2.28 -17.10
N GLY A 70 -25.57 -1.01 -16.72
CA GLY A 70 -26.86 -0.30 -16.81
C GLY A 70 -27.82 -0.52 -15.62
N GLY A 71 -27.56 -1.55 -14.80
CA GLY A 71 -28.14 -1.71 -13.46
C GLY A 71 -29.67 -1.73 -13.41
N SER A 72 -30.24 -1.12 -12.36
CA SER A 72 -31.69 -1.06 -12.13
C SER A 72 -32.46 -0.27 -13.19
N GLY A 73 -31.76 0.52 -14.01
CA GLY A 73 -32.34 1.21 -15.15
C GLY A 73 -32.69 0.30 -16.32
N LEU A 74 -32.21 -0.97 -16.31
CA LEU A 74 -32.43 -1.97 -17.37
C LEU A 74 -32.08 -1.45 -18.77
N THR A 75 -31.08 -0.58 -18.87
CA THR A 75 -30.75 0.09 -20.12
C THR A 75 -30.00 -0.81 -21.09
N SER A 76 -29.27 -1.79 -20.58
CA SER A 76 -28.41 -2.68 -21.38
C SER A 76 -29.10 -3.99 -21.74
N LEU A 77 -28.84 -4.46 -22.96
CA LEU A 77 -29.28 -5.76 -23.44
C LEU A 77 -28.11 -6.76 -23.32
N PRO A 78 -28.33 -7.99 -22.82
CA PRO A 78 -27.24 -8.95 -22.60
C PRO A 78 -26.35 -9.23 -23.83
N HIS A 79 -26.92 -9.18 -25.04
CA HIS A 79 -26.18 -9.42 -26.28
C HIS A 79 -25.26 -8.25 -26.69
N ASN A 80 -25.44 -7.07 -26.11
CA ASN A 80 -24.57 -5.91 -26.32
C ASN A 80 -23.38 -5.90 -25.36
N ILE A 81 -23.37 -6.79 -24.38
CA ILE A 81 -22.38 -6.79 -23.32
C ILE A 81 -21.20 -7.65 -23.72
N VAL A 82 -20.04 -7.02 -23.82
CA VAL A 82 -18.77 -7.68 -24.09
C VAL A 82 -17.91 -7.62 -22.85
N ARG A 83 -17.44 -8.78 -22.41
CA ARG A 83 -16.48 -8.88 -21.31
C ARG A 83 -15.06 -8.63 -21.82
N GLY A 84 -14.34 -7.76 -21.11
CA GLY A 84 -12.94 -7.49 -21.36
C GLY A 84 -12.07 -7.83 -20.17
N VAL A 85 -10.83 -8.22 -20.43
CA VAL A 85 -9.80 -8.47 -19.41
C VAL A 85 -8.55 -7.68 -19.75
N GLY A 86 -7.99 -7.01 -18.76
CA GLY A 86 -6.80 -6.15 -18.91
C GLY A 86 -5.88 -6.26 -17.71
N TRP A 87 -4.60 -6.01 -17.94
CA TRP A 87 -3.56 -6.09 -16.90
C TRP A 87 -2.82 -4.76 -16.77
N GLY A 88 -2.33 -4.48 -15.58
CA GLY A 88 -1.47 -3.34 -15.27
C GLY A 88 -0.45 -3.72 -14.21
N VAL A 89 0.81 -3.34 -14.40
CA VAL A 89 1.88 -3.52 -13.42
C VAL A 89 2.47 -2.15 -13.10
N SER A 90 2.75 -1.90 -11.83
CA SER A 90 3.39 -0.65 -11.40
C SER A 90 4.57 -0.90 -10.49
N ILE A 91 5.57 -0.06 -10.68
CA ILE A 91 6.65 0.23 -9.74
C ILE A 91 6.37 1.60 -9.13
N LYS A 92 6.59 1.73 -7.83
CA LYS A 92 6.46 3.00 -7.11
C LYS A 92 7.63 3.17 -6.16
N ASN A 93 8.29 4.33 -6.18
CA ASN A 93 9.26 4.66 -5.14
C ASN A 93 8.57 4.84 -3.78
N LEU A 94 9.31 4.52 -2.74
CA LEU A 94 8.92 4.65 -1.35
C LEU A 94 9.82 5.68 -0.67
N MET A 95 9.24 6.44 0.27
CA MET A 95 9.91 7.54 1.00
C MET A 95 10.26 8.74 0.11
N TYR A 96 10.84 9.77 0.71
CA TYR A 96 11.43 10.86 -0.08
C TYR A 96 12.74 10.43 -0.76
N SER A 97 13.17 11.21 -1.73
CA SER A 97 14.27 10.88 -2.64
C SER A 97 15.16 12.11 -2.82
N GLU A 98 16.29 11.94 -3.51
CA GLU A 98 17.19 13.04 -3.92
C GLU A 98 17.67 13.89 -2.74
N THR A 99 18.49 13.29 -1.86
CA THR A 99 19.14 13.89 -0.67
C THR A 99 18.23 14.52 0.38
N PHE A 100 16.91 14.42 0.21
CA PHE A 100 15.97 14.89 1.21
C PHE A 100 16.23 14.20 2.56
N ASP A 101 16.44 15.00 3.61
CA ASP A 101 16.63 14.53 4.98
C ASP A 101 15.29 14.01 5.54
N ASP A 102 14.98 12.76 5.19
CA ASP A 102 13.73 12.12 5.55
C ASP A 102 13.90 11.31 6.84
N PHE A 103 13.32 11.83 7.92
CA PHE A 103 13.35 11.18 9.22
C PHE A 103 11.98 11.20 9.90
N ALA A 104 11.85 10.40 10.96
CA ALA A 104 10.72 10.47 11.86
C ALA A 104 11.17 10.29 13.32
N THR A 105 10.59 11.05 14.23
CA THR A 105 10.88 10.96 15.67
C THR A 105 9.67 10.43 16.44
N ALA A 106 9.92 9.50 17.37
CA ALA A 106 8.93 9.04 18.31
C ALA A 106 9.55 8.91 19.71
N ARG A 107 8.70 9.05 20.73
CA ARG A 107 9.04 8.86 22.13
C ARG A 107 8.12 7.81 22.73
N CYS A 108 8.69 6.91 23.52
CA CYS A 108 7.97 5.91 24.27
C CYS A 108 8.30 6.08 25.75
N GLN A 109 7.26 6.16 26.57
CA GLN A 109 7.36 6.10 28.02
C GLN A 109 6.74 4.80 28.50
N LEU A 110 7.38 4.10 29.43
CA LEU A 110 6.82 2.95 30.12
C LEU A 110 6.81 3.21 31.62
N LYS A 111 5.64 3.05 32.23
CA LYS A 111 5.45 3.17 33.67
C LYS A 111 4.32 2.26 34.13
N ASP A 112 4.56 1.47 35.17
CA ASP A 112 3.57 0.61 35.80
C ASP A 112 2.78 -0.26 34.78
N GLY A 113 3.47 -0.74 33.74
CA GLY A 113 2.92 -1.59 32.68
C GLY A 113 2.14 -0.86 31.57
N VAL A 114 2.06 0.47 31.61
CA VAL A 114 1.40 1.29 30.59
C VAL A 114 2.45 1.98 29.72
N ALA A 115 2.33 1.79 28.40
CA ALA A 115 3.17 2.50 27.44
C ALA A 115 2.46 3.77 26.93
N THR A 116 3.13 4.92 26.94
CA THR A 116 2.65 6.16 26.32
C THR A 116 3.51 6.47 25.10
N LEU A 117 2.89 6.67 23.94
CA LEU A 117 3.57 7.01 22.69
C LEU A 117 3.31 8.46 22.31
N LYS A 118 4.39 9.19 21.99
CA LYS A 118 4.34 10.51 21.37
C LYS A 118 5.03 10.46 20.01
N TYR A 119 4.38 10.99 18.99
CA TYR A 119 4.90 11.14 17.62
C TYR A 119 4.14 12.27 16.90
N ALA A 120 4.70 12.77 15.80
CA ALA A 120 4.08 13.84 15.01
C ALA A 120 3.31 13.34 13.76
N THR A 121 3.21 12.02 13.57
CA THR A 121 2.53 11.41 12.41
C THR A 121 1.05 11.77 12.38
N VAL A 122 0.60 12.34 11.25
CA VAL A 122 -0.80 12.71 11.06
C VAL A 122 -1.58 11.54 10.46
N GLU A 123 -2.66 11.16 11.14
CA GLU A 123 -3.65 10.20 10.69
C GLU A 123 -4.64 10.86 9.72
N VAL A 124 -4.82 10.25 8.54
CA VAL A 124 -5.75 10.69 7.50
C VAL A 124 -6.68 9.55 7.03
N GLY A 125 -6.71 8.44 7.78
CA GLY A 125 -7.48 7.24 7.47
C GLY A 125 -6.64 6.02 7.11
N GLN A 126 -5.30 6.16 7.06
CA GLN A 126 -4.38 5.06 6.74
C GLN A 126 -4.17 4.06 7.88
N GLY A 127 -4.57 4.39 9.12
CA GLY A 127 -4.57 3.47 10.26
C GLY A 127 -3.26 3.44 11.07
N PHE A 128 -2.44 4.49 11.01
CA PHE A 128 -1.23 4.58 11.82
C PHE A 128 -1.53 4.63 13.33
N VAL A 129 -2.65 5.24 13.73
CA VAL A 129 -3.11 5.26 15.14
C VAL A 129 -3.47 3.88 15.70
N VAL A 130 -3.70 2.89 14.82
CA VAL A 130 -3.88 1.49 15.21
C VAL A 130 -2.53 0.77 15.21
N LEU A 131 -1.70 1.06 14.19
CA LEU A 131 -0.42 0.41 14.00
C LEU A 131 0.60 0.74 15.10
N ALA A 132 0.72 2.01 15.52
CA ALA A 132 1.71 2.41 16.52
C ALA A 132 1.50 1.69 17.87
N PRO A 133 0.28 1.59 18.42
CA PRO A 133 0.00 0.71 19.56
C PRO A 133 0.34 -0.76 19.31
N GLN A 134 0.05 -1.33 18.13
CA GLN A 134 0.40 -2.72 17.84
C GLN A 134 1.91 -2.97 17.90
N ILE A 135 2.71 -2.01 17.39
CA ILE A 135 4.17 -2.06 17.48
C ILE A 135 4.61 -2.05 18.95
N ALA A 136 4.11 -1.09 19.75
CA ALA A 136 4.49 -0.99 21.16
C ALA A 136 4.12 -2.26 21.96
N ARG A 137 2.93 -2.81 21.76
CA ARG A 137 2.52 -4.08 22.41
C ARG A 137 3.45 -5.23 22.04
N SER A 138 3.78 -5.34 20.74
CA SER A 138 4.65 -6.42 20.23
C SER A 138 6.08 -6.31 20.77
N VAL A 139 6.58 -5.09 21.00
CA VAL A 139 7.96 -4.87 21.47
C VAL A 139 8.05 -4.98 22.99
N LEU A 140 7.07 -4.42 23.72
CA LEU A 140 7.14 -4.22 25.17
C LEU A 140 6.35 -5.25 25.99
N GLY A 141 5.44 -6.02 25.40
CA GLY A 141 4.60 -6.96 26.14
C GLY A 141 3.64 -6.27 27.10
N VAL A 142 3.02 -5.18 26.65
CA VAL A 142 2.01 -4.42 27.42
C VAL A 142 0.63 -4.59 26.79
N ASP A 143 -0.42 -4.54 27.62
CA ASP A 143 -1.80 -4.53 27.13
C ASP A 143 -2.31 -3.12 26.85
N GLU A 144 -1.90 -2.17 27.68
CA GLU A 144 -2.35 -0.78 27.62
C GLU A 144 -1.31 0.11 26.94
N VAL A 145 -1.77 0.79 25.88
CA VAL A 145 -0.98 1.81 25.18
C VAL A 145 -1.82 3.07 25.06
N VAL A 146 -1.28 4.18 25.55
CA VAL A 146 -1.86 5.51 25.46
C VAL A 146 -1.16 6.29 24.35
N LEU A 147 -1.93 6.93 23.49
CA LEU A 147 -1.40 7.87 22.50
C LEU A 147 -1.46 9.29 23.10
N ASP A 148 -0.31 9.95 23.17
CA ASP A 148 -0.24 11.36 23.50
C ASP A 148 -0.72 12.21 22.30
N THR A 149 -1.00 13.48 22.56
CA THR A 149 -1.47 14.47 21.59
C THR A 149 -0.51 14.54 20.41
N VAL A 150 -1.03 14.52 19.18
CA VAL A 150 -0.22 14.75 17.98
C VAL A 150 0.00 16.27 17.83
N ASP A 151 1.23 16.71 18.06
CA ASP A 151 1.65 18.11 17.96
C ASP A 151 3.16 18.22 17.65
N THR A 152 3.65 19.44 17.50
CA THR A 152 5.06 19.76 17.21
C THR A 152 5.95 19.80 18.46
N GLY A 153 5.49 19.27 19.60
CA GLY A 153 6.28 19.12 20.83
C GLY A 153 7.30 17.97 20.77
N ILE A 154 7.34 17.25 19.66
CA ILE A 154 8.33 16.22 19.32
C ILE A 154 8.92 16.50 17.93
N GLY A 155 10.00 15.80 17.57
CA GLY A 155 10.61 15.90 16.25
C GLY A 155 9.64 15.53 15.11
N SER A 156 10.04 15.89 13.89
CA SER A 156 9.22 15.73 12.68
C SER A 156 8.80 14.28 12.46
N ALA A 157 7.67 14.10 11.78
CA ALA A 157 7.26 12.81 11.20
C ALA A 157 7.06 12.91 9.70
N GLY A 158 7.59 13.96 9.04
CA GLY A 158 7.35 14.25 7.63
C GLY A 158 5.86 14.47 7.29
N SER A 159 5.55 14.64 6.00
CA SER A 159 4.14 14.63 5.57
C SER A 159 3.64 13.20 5.43
N THR A 160 2.34 12.97 5.64
CA THR A 160 1.70 11.68 5.34
C THR A 160 1.50 11.57 3.82
N SER A 161 2.59 11.27 3.11
CA SER A 161 2.67 11.05 1.66
C SER A 161 3.77 10.04 1.34
N ALA A 162 4.04 9.77 0.05
CA ALA A 162 5.13 8.89 -0.40
C ALA A 162 5.11 7.47 0.21
N SER A 163 3.96 7.04 0.73
CA SER A 163 3.73 5.76 1.43
C SER A 163 4.72 5.55 2.58
N ARG A 164 5.17 6.63 3.23
CA ARG A 164 6.34 6.58 4.12
C ARG A 164 6.06 6.19 5.57
N GLN A 165 4.85 6.43 6.05
CA GLN A 165 4.59 6.48 7.49
C GLN A 165 4.80 5.14 8.21
N THR A 166 4.46 4.02 7.59
CA THR A 166 4.71 2.67 8.15
C THR A 166 6.19 2.40 8.36
N TRP A 167 7.03 2.82 7.41
CA TRP A 167 8.47 2.61 7.48
C TRP A 167 9.11 3.62 8.43
N MET A 168 8.90 4.90 8.19
CA MET A 168 9.59 5.97 8.89
C MET A 168 9.10 6.12 10.33
N SER A 169 7.82 6.41 10.49
CA SER A 169 7.22 6.63 11.81
C SER A 169 7.03 5.31 12.58
N GLY A 170 6.73 4.21 11.88
CA GLY A 170 6.72 2.88 12.49
C GLY A 170 8.11 2.47 12.98
N GLY A 171 9.17 2.76 12.21
CA GLY A 171 10.56 2.59 12.65
C GLY A 171 10.94 3.46 13.84
N ALA A 172 10.46 4.70 13.88
CA ALA A 172 10.66 5.57 15.03
C ALA A 172 10.02 5.00 16.30
N VAL A 173 8.77 4.53 16.21
CA VAL A 173 8.04 3.90 17.31
C VAL A 173 8.72 2.59 17.76
N ASP A 174 9.08 1.71 16.82
CA ASP A 174 9.79 0.46 17.12
C ASP A 174 11.13 0.73 17.82
N GLY A 175 11.92 1.69 17.30
CA GLY A 175 13.19 2.09 17.90
C GLY A 175 13.04 2.64 19.31
N ALA A 176 12.08 3.55 19.55
CA ALA A 176 11.82 4.09 20.89
C ALA A 176 11.38 2.99 21.86
N CYS A 177 10.50 2.08 21.43
CA CYS A 177 10.06 0.95 22.25
C CYS A 177 11.21 -0.02 22.56
N ARG A 178 12.13 -0.26 21.60
CA ARG A 178 13.30 -1.11 21.84
C ARG A 178 14.27 -0.51 22.84
N LEU A 179 14.47 0.80 22.82
CA LEU A 179 15.26 1.50 23.84
C LEU A 179 14.60 1.37 25.21
N VAL A 180 13.29 1.58 25.32
CA VAL A 180 12.54 1.36 26.56
C VAL A 180 12.71 -0.07 27.07
N ARG A 181 12.57 -1.07 26.19
CA ARG A 181 12.76 -2.48 26.55
C ARG A 181 14.17 -2.75 27.06
N GLN A 182 15.19 -2.18 26.41
CA GLN A 182 16.58 -2.32 26.86
C GLN A 182 16.75 -1.76 28.27
N ARG A 183 16.22 -0.56 28.55
CA ARG A 183 16.26 0.03 29.91
C ARG A 183 15.49 -0.80 30.94
N LEU A 184 14.37 -1.40 30.54
CA LEU A 184 13.61 -2.30 31.40
C LEU A 184 14.44 -3.53 31.77
N PHE A 185 15.12 -4.14 30.79
CA PHE A 185 16.01 -5.28 31.02
C PHE A 185 17.22 -4.90 31.88
N GLU A 186 17.81 -3.72 31.68
CA GLU A 186 18.87 -3.19 32.55
C GLU A 186 18.38 -3.03 34.00
N HIS A 187 17.16 -2.51 34.19
CA HIS A 187 16.54 -2.35 35.51
C HIS A 187 16.29 -3.69 36.20
N VAL A 188 15.63 -4.63 35.51
CA VAL A 188 15.33 -5.98 36.00
C VAL A 188 16.62 -6.74 36.28
N GLY A 189 17.57 -6.72 35.35
CA GLY A 189 18.86 -7.38 35.47
C GLY A 189 19.64 -6.91 36.70
N LYS A 190 19.67 -5.60 36.96
CA LYS A 190 20.29 -5.04 38.16
C LYS A 190 19.55 -5.46 39.45
N LYS A 191 18.22 -5.49 39.44
CA LYS A 191 17.40 -5.83 40.62
C LYS A 191 17.52 -7.30 41.01
N TYR A 192 17.60 -8.19 40.02
CA TYR A 192 17.59 -9.64 40.22
C TYR A 192 18.95 -10.32 39.95
N ASN A 193 20.00 -9.53 39.67
CA ASN A 193 21.34 -10.00 39.34
C ASN A 193 21.37 -10.97 38.14
N ILE A 194 20.66 -10.60 37.07
CA ILE A 194 20.58 -11.31 35.79
C ILE A 194 21.24 -10.45 34.71
N ASP A 195 21.97 -11.07 33.79
CA ASP A 195 22.49 -10.37 32.62
C ASP A 195 21.31 -9.90 31.73
N PRO A 196 21.16 -8.58 31.47
CA PRO A 196 20.09 -8.05 30.62
C PRO A 196 20.02 -8.68 29.23
N LEU A 197 21.15 -9.17 28.69
CA LEU A 197 21.19 -9.85 27.38
C LEU A 197 20.50 -11.22 27.38
N ARG A 198 20.24 -11.79 28.56
CA ARG A 198 19.47 -13.04 28.71
C ARG A 198 17.96 -12.80 28.79
N LEU A 199 17.52 -11.56 28.96
CA LEU A 199 16.11 -11.24 29.15
C LEU A 199 15.41 -11.06 27.80
N VAL A 200 14.18 -11.56 27.72
CA VAL A 200 13.27 -11.36 26.59
C VAL A 200 11.89 -10.99 27.11
N ILE A 201 11.04 -10.51 26.18
CA ILE A 201 9.60 -10.39 26.42
C ILE A 201 8.92 -11.60 25.80
N GLU A 202 8.16 -12.34 26.61
CA GLU A 202 7.24 -13.38 26.16
C GLU A 202 5.83 -13.03 26.64
N ASP A 203 4.90 -12.84 25.70
CA ASP A 203 3.56 -12.31 25.96
C ASP A 203 3.63 -10.99 26.74
N THR A 204 3.28 -11.01 28.03
CA THR A 204 3.26 -9.85 28.92
C THR A 204 4.34 -9.89 30.00
N ASP A 205 5.30 -10.80 29.88
CA ASP A 205 6.28 -11.09 30.92
C ASP A 205 7.72 -10.90 30.44
N VAL A 206 8.59 -10.45 31.35
CA VAL A 206 10.04 -10.48 31.21
C VAL A 206 10.53 -11.85 31.67
N VAL A 207 11.21 -12.57 30.78
CA VAL A 207 11.67 -13.96 31.02
C VAL A 207 13.19 -14.05 30.83
N ASP A 208 13.87 -14.81 31.68
CA ASP A 208 15.27 -15.19 31.49
C ASP A 208 15.37 -16.45 30.61
N MET A 209 16.07 -16.35 29.49
CA MET A 209 16.19 -17.45 28.51
C MET A 209 16.95 -18.69 29.01
N ILE A 210 17.68 -18.59 30.13
CA ILE A 210 18.53 -19.66 30.64
C ILE A 210 18.07 -20.13 32.04
N GLY A 211 17.36 -19.28 32.78
CA GLY A 211 16.88 -19.56 34.13
C GLY A 211 15.37 -19.69 34.20
N ASP A 212 14.85 -19.84 35.42
CA ASP A 212 13.40 -19.94 35.69
C ASP A 212 12.78 -18.56 36.06
N PHE A 213 13.52 -17.47 35.87
CA PHE A 213 13.04 -16.13 36.24
C PHE A 213 11.96 -15.66 35.27
N ARG A 214 10.83 -15.24 35.83
CA ARG A 214 9.69 -14.67 35.12
C ARG A 214 9.00 -13.64 35.99
N ILE A 215 8.70 -12.48 35.42
CA ILE A 215 8.00 -11.38 36.08
C ILE A 215 7.15 -10.65 35.05
N SER A 216 5.96 -10.17 35.43
CA SER A 216 5.14 -9.37 34.50
C SER A 216 5.82 -8.04 34.15
N VAL A 217 5.57 -7.52 32.96
CA VAL A 217 6.05 -6.17 32.56
C VAL A 217 5.51 -5.09 33.50
N ILE A 218 4.29 -5.26 34.02
CA ILE A 218 3.68 -4.39 35.04
C ILE A 218 4.57 -4.34 36.29
N GLU A 219 4.92 -5.49 36.85
CA GLU A 219 5.75 -5.56 38.06
C GLU A 219 7.19 -5.14 37.78
N ALA A 220 7.74 -5.48 36.61
CA ALA A 220 9.09 -5.11 36.18
C ALA A 220 9.26 -3.60 36.03
N SER A 221 8.20 -2.88 35.63
CA SER A 221 8.19 -1.42 35.46
C SER A 221 7.56 -0.68 36.65
N SER A 222 7.19 -1.39 37.71
CA SER A 222 6.51 -0.79 38.86
C SER A 222 7.40 0.20 39.60
N GLY A 223 6.90 1.42 39.78
CA GLY A 223 7.60 2.48 40.50
C GLY A 223 8.79 3.10 39.76
N VAL A 224 8.96 2.79 38.46
CA VAL A 224 10.01 3.37 37.61
C VAL A 224 9.37 3.97 36.36
N LEU A 225 9.83 5.15 35.97
CA LEU A 225 9.53 5.73 34.66
C LEU A 225 10.73 5.51 33.74
N ILE A 226 10.51 4.80 32.65
CA ILE A 226 11.47 4.65 31.56
C ILE A 226 10.97 5.51 30.40
N ASP A 227 11.86 6.30 29.81
CA ASP A 227 11.48 7.37 28.91
C ASP A 227 12.55 7.57 27.84
N GLU A 228 12.26 7.12 26.62
CA GLU A 228 13.24 7.11 25.54
C GLU A 228 12.66 7.72 24.27
N THR A 229 13.49 8.46 23.55
CA THR A 229 13.17 9.08 22.26
C THR A 229 14.10 8.52 21.20
N PHE A 230 13.56 8.20 20.04
CA PHE A 230 14.30 7.69 18.91
C PHE A 230 13.94 8.42 17.63
N GLU A 231 14.96 8.73 16.84
CA GLU A 231 14.83 9.30 15.51
C GLU A 231 15.27 8.25 14.48
N HIS A 232 14.35 7.87 13.61
CA HIS A 232 14.60 6.91 12.55
C HIS A 232 14.92 7.64 11.25
N HIS A 233 16.03 7.24 10.64
CA HIS A 233 16.47 7.65 9.31
C HIS A 233 16.47 6.41 8.40
N HIS A 234 15.99 6.58 7.17
CA HIS A 234 16.28 5.59 6.13
C HIS A 234 17.72 5.75 5.62
N ARG A 235 18.19 4.85 4.76
CA ARG A 235 19.54 4.97 4.17
C ARG A 235 19.69 6.30 3.38
N PRO A 236 20.88 6.91 3.31
CA PRO A 236 21.08 8.10 2.49
C PRO A 236 20.74 7.86 1.01
N THR A 237 20.28 8.91 0.34
CA THR A 237 20.06 8.98 -1.12
C THR A 237 20.93 10.07 -1.73
N GLU A 238 21.13 10.01 -3.04
CA GLU A 238 21.96 10.95 -3.81
C GLU A 238 21.10 11.81 -4.74
N GLU A 239 21.59 13.00 -5.09
CA GLU A 239 21.02 13.79 -6.17
C GLU A 239 21.33 13.11 -7.52
N LEU A 240 20.46 13.31 -8.50
CA LEU A 240 20.75 12.92 -9.86
C LEU A 240 21.77 13.89 -10.49
N ASP A 241 22.75 13.36 -11.19
CA ASP A 241 23.71 14.15 -11.95
C ASP A 241 23.09 14.84 -13.17
N GLU A 242 23.89 15.60 -13.93
CA GLU A 242 23.44 16.30 -15.14
C GLU A 242 22.88 15.38 -16.24
N ASN A 243 23.17 14.08 -16.18
CA ASN A 243 22.68 13.05 -17.08
C ASN A 243 21.51 12.24 -16.47
N GLY A 244 20.98 12.67 -15.33
CA GLY A 244 19.90 12.01 -14.61
C GLY A 244 20.34 10.70 -13.93
N GLN A 245 21.63 10.54 -13.61
CA GLN A 245 22.18 9.32 -13.00
C GLN A 245 22.46 9.51 -11.50
N GLY A 246 22.13 8.54 -10.66
CA GLY A 246 22.40 8.58 -9.21
C GLY A 246 21.55 7.59 -8.40
N ASN A 247 21.97 7.28 -7.17
CA ASN A 247 21.21 6.43 -6.24
C ASN A 247 20.15 7.25 -5.47
N CYS A 248 19.12 7.72 -6.18
CA CYS A 248 18.21 8.74 -5.67
C CYS A 248 17.02 8.23 -4.85
N HIS A 249 16.61 6.98 -5.02
CA HIS A 249 15.45 6.40 -4.32
C HIS A 249 15.87 5.44 -3.21
N VAL A 250 15.07 5.34 -2.14
CA VAL A 250 15.32 4.43 -1.00
C VAL A 250 14.94 2.99 -1.34
N ALA A 251 13.68 2.78 -1.71
CA ALA A 251 13.11 1.46 -1.98
C ALA A 251 11.93 1.58 -2.95
N PHE A 252 11.43 0.43 -3.40
CA PHE A 252 10.29 0.35 -4.31
C PHE A 252 9.22 -0.62 -3.80
N ALA A 253 7.98 -0.32 -4.14
CA ALA A 253 6.83 -1.21 -4.02
C ALA A 253 6.35 -1.61 -5.41
N PHE A 254 5.90 -2.85 -5.52
CA PHE A 254 5.48 -3.47 -6.78
C PHE A 254 4.09 -4.07 -6.64
N VAL A 255 3.25 -3.88 -7.66
CA VAL A 255 1.91 -4.45 -7.68
C VAL A 255 1.46 -4.75 -9.10
N ALA A 256 0.71 -5.83 -9.26
CA ALA A 256 0.07 -6.20 -10.52
C ALA A 256 -1.45 -6.29 -10.32
N HIS A 257 -2.21 -5.66 -11.21
CA HIS A 257 -3.67 -5.72 -11.27
C HIS A 257 -4.13 -6.41 -12.54
N ARG A 258 -5.21 -7.19 -12.42
CA ARG A 258 -6.04 -7.63 -13.54
C ARG A 258 -7.46 -7.13 -13.34
N ALA A 259 -7.94 -6.35 -14.29
CA ALA A 259 -9.32 -5.90 -14.33
C ALA A 259 -10.16 -6.80 -15.23
N VAL A 260 -11.36 -7.13 -14.79
CA VAL A 260 -12.42 -7.74 -15.60
C VAL A 260 -13.58 -6.76 -15.65
N VAL A 261 -13.97 -6.37 -16.85
CA VAL A 261 -15.03 -5.37 -17.09
C VAL A 261 -16.10 -5.96 -18.00
N ASP A 262 -17.34 -5.53 -17.80
CA ASP A 262 -18.43 -5.73 -18.75
C ASP A 262 -18.75 -4.38 -19.38
N VAL A 263 -18.77 -4.33 -20.71
CA VAL A 263 -19.01 -3.12 -21.49
C VAL A 263 -20.22 -3.32 -22.38
N ASP A 264 -21.22 -2.44 -22.26
CA ASP A 264 -22.26 -2.31 -23.27
C ASP A 264 -21.68 -1.52 -24.44
N VAL A 265 -21.40 -2.20 -25.56
CA VAL A 265 -20.72 -1.57 -26.70
C VAL A 265 -21.63 -0.63 -27.50
N GLU A 266 -22.96 -0.72 -27.33
CA GLU A 266 -23.91 0.18 -27.99
C GLU A 266 -24.15 1.45 -27.17
N LEU A 267 -24.19 1.35 -25.84
CA LEU A 267 -24.43 2.51 -24.96
C LEU A 267 -23.15 3.13 -24.40
N GLY A 268 -22.03 2.42 -24.44
CA GLY A 268 -20.76 2.84 -23.86
C GLY A 268 -20.72 2.76 -22.33
N LEU A 269 -21.66 2.04 -21.71
CA LEU A 269 -21.67 1.85 -20.26
C LEU A 269 -20.62 0.81 -19.88
N VAL A 270 -19.92 1.06 -18.78
CA VAL A 270 -18.86 0.17 -18.26
C VAL A 270 -19.19 -0.21 -16.83
N LYS A 271 -19.04 -1.49 -16.50
CA LYS A 271 -19.04 -1.98 -15.13
C LYS A 271 -17.77 -2.78 -14.85
N VAL A 272 -17.07 -2.43 -13.78
CA VAL A 272 -15.90 -3.19 -13.31
C VAL A 272 -16.40 -4.34 -12.43
N ILE A 273 -16.20 -5.57 -12.88
CA ILE A 273 -16.74 -6.77 -12.21
C ILE A 273 -15.80 -7.26 -11.13
N GLN A 274 -14.52 -7.39 -11.46
CA GLN A 274 -13.49 -7.87 -10.55
C GLN A 274 -12.19 -7.13 -10.80
N ILE A 275 -11.51 -6.76 -9.71
CA ILE A 275 -10.10 -6.42 -9.72
C ILE A 275 -9.35 -7.49 -8.92
N ALA A 276 -8.55 -8.29 -9.61
CA ALA A 276 -7.62 -9.22 -9.01
C ALA A 276 -6.27 -8.51 -8.84
N THR A 277 -5.61 -8.68 -7.69
CA THR A 277 -4.34 -8.01 -7.41
C THR A 277 -3.40 -8.85 -6.56
N ALA A 278 -2.11 -8.68 -6.81
CA ALA A 278 -1.04 -9.18 -5.97
C ALA A 278 -0.03 -8.05 -5.75
N GLN A 279 0.20 -7.72 -4.49
CA GLN A 279 1.00 -6.57 -4.09
C GLN A 279 2.14 -7.00 -3.18
N ASP A 280 3.34 -6.51 -3.47
CA ASP A 280 4.48 -6.54 -2.56
C ASP A 280 4.21 -5.61 -1.38
N VAL A 281 4.15 -6.20 -0.19
CA VAL A 281 3.82 -5.51 1.07
C VAL A 281 4.97 -5.57 2.08
N GLY A 282 6.11 -6.16 1.71
CA GLY A 282 7.12 -6.51 2.70
C GLY A 282 6.56 -7.52 3.71
N ARG A 283 6.64 -7.19 5.00
CA ARG A 283 5.90 -7.87 6.07
C ARG A 283 4.56 -7.18 6.32
N VAL A 284 3.46 -7.94 6.36
CA VAL A 284 2.15 -7.39 6.73
C VAL A 284 2.09 -7.18 8.24
N LEU A 285 1.87 -5.93 8.67
CA LEU A 285 1.73 -5.60 10.08
C LEU A 285 0.28 -5.68 10.58
N ASN A 286 -0.67 -5.31 9.73
CA ASN A 286 -2.10 -5.40 10.02
C ASN A 286 -2.86 -5.82 8.75
N PRO A 287 -3.24 -7.11 8.62
CA PRO A 287 -3.89 -7.63 7.41
C PRO A 287 -5.21 -6.94 7.06
N ILE A 288 -6.01 -6.56 8.06
CA ILE A 288 -7.32 -5.92 7.85
C ILE A 288 -7.11 -4.50 7.30
N ALA A 289 -6.23 -3.73 7.92
CA ALA A 289 -5.91 -2.38 7.44
C ALA A 289 -5.24 -2.42 6.05
N ALA A 290 -4.38 -3.41 5.81
CA ALA A 290 -3.74 -3.60 4.52
C ALA A 290 -4.74 -3.88 3.40
N LEU A 291 -5.70 -4.77 3.63
CA LEU A 291 -6.78 -5.04 2.68
C LEU A 291 -7.61 -3.76 2.41
N GLY A 292 -7.98 -3.02 3.46
CA GLY A 292 -8.74 -1.78 3.30
C GLY A 292 -8.01 -0.70 2.50
N GLN A 293 -6.67 -0.60 2.63
CA GLN A 293 -5.85 0.29 1.80
C GLN A 293 -5.84 -0.14 0.33
N ILE A 294 -5.72 -1.45 0.06
CA ILE A 294 -5.78 -2.00 -1.29
C ILE A 294 -7.14 -1.71 -1.94
N GLU A 295 -8.24 -1.98 -1.23
CA GLU A 295 -9.59 -1.70 -1.70
C GLU A 295 -9.83 -0.21 -1.96
N GLY A 296 -9.38 0.66 -1.05
CA GLY A 296 -9.51 2.12 -1.18
C GLY A 296 -8.74 2.67 -2.38
N GLY A 297 -7.50 2.25 -2.59
CA GLY A 297 -6.71 2.68 -3.74
C GLY A 297 -7.24 2.13 -5.07
N ILE A 298 -7.81 0.91 -5.07
CA ILE A 298 -8.52 0.35 -6.22
C ILE A 298 -9.74 1.20 -6.57
N ALA A 299 -10.54 1.60 -5.58
CA ALA A 299 -11.71 2.44 -5.79
C ALA A 299 -11.33 3.81 -6.39
N GLN A 300 -10.26 4.44 -5.90
CA GLN A 300 -9.74 5.70 -6.48
C GLN A 300 -9.32 5.55 -7.94
N GLY A 301 -8.58 4.48 -8.26
CA GLY A 301 -8.15 4.28 -9.64
C GLY A 301 -9.28 3.84 -10.58
N LEU A 302 -10.33 3.19 -10.06
CA LEU A 302 -11.58 2.99 -10.81
C LEU A 302 -12.23 4.32 -11.16
N GLY A 303 -12.36 5.22 -10.17
CA GLY A 303 -12.91 6.55 -10.40
C GLY A 303 -12.14 7.30 -11.48
N LEU A 304 -10.82 7.35 -11.39
CA LEU A 304 -9.97 7.93 -12.43
C LEU A 304 -10.13 7.27 -13.81
N ALA A 305 -10.36 5.96 -13.86
CA ALA A 305 -10.45 5.23 -15.12
C ALA A 305 -11.73 5.55 -15.92
N VAL A 306 -12.87 5.75 -15.25
CA VAL A 306 -14.19 5.80 -15.94
C VAL A 306 -15.16 6.88 -15.43
N MET A 307 -14.85 7.63 -14.37
CA MET A 307 -15.80 8.56 -13.73
C MET A 307 -15.25 9.99 -13.56
N GLU A 308 -14.07 10.13 -12.98
CA GLU A 308 -13.55 11.39 -12.44
C GLU A 308 -12.85 12.24 -13.52
N GLU A 309 -13.46 13.36 -13.91
CA GLU A 309 -12.88 14.34 -14.83
C GLU A 309 -13.03 15.75 -14.27
N ILE A 310 -11.95 16.54 -14.24
CA ILE A 310 -12.06 17.98 -14.02
C ILE A 310 -12.31 18.66 -15.37
N VAL A 311 -13.48 19.26 -15.54
CA VAL A 311 -13.86 19.94 -16.78
C VAL A 311 -13.52 21.42 -16.68
N LEU A 312 -12.56 21.88 -17.47
CA LEU A 312 -12.15 23.28 -17.55
C LEU A 312 -12.64 23.92 -18.85
N GLU A 313 -13.28 25.08 -18.73
CA GLU A 313 -13.62 25.92 -19.88
C GLU A 313 -13.16 27.35 -19.62
N LYS A 314 -12.29 27.88 -20.49
CA LYS A 314 -11.72 29.24 -20.36
C LYS A 314 -11.13 29.50 -18.96
N GLY A 315 -10.45 28.49 -18.41
CA GLY A 315 -9.82 28.54 -17.09
C GLY A 315 -10.80 28.43 -15.90
N LYS A 316 -12.09 28.19 -16.14
CA LYS A 316 -13.09 27.98 -15.08
C LYS A 316 -13.51 26.52 -15.01
N MET A 317 -13.57 25.98 -13.79
CA MET A 317 -14.10 24.65 -13.53
C MET A 317 -15.62 24.65 -13.78
N ARG A 318 -16.09 23.70 -14.59
CA ARG A 318 -17.51 23.55 -14.95
C ARG A 318 -18.27 22.60 -14.04
N ASN A 319 -17.56 21.69 -13.37
CA ASN A 319 -18.12 20.72 -12.44
C ASN A 319 -17.51 20.83 -11.01
N PRO A 320 -17.59 22.00 -10.34
CA PRO A 320 -17.01 22.20 -9.00
C PRO A 320 -17.88 21.61 -7.87
N SER A 321 -18.65 20.55 -8.14
CA SER A 321 -19.54 19.91 -7.18
C SER A 321 -19.61 18.40 -7.41
N PHE A 322 -19.94 17.64 -6.36
CA PHE A 322 -20.09 16.18 -6.45
C PHE A 322 -21.35 15.72 -7.21
N THR A 323 -22.16 16.65 -7.71
CA THR A 323 -23.22 16.32 -8.66
C THR A 323 -22.64 16.00 -10.04
N ASP A 324 -21.62 16.76 -10.45
CA ASP A 324 -21.06 16.72 -11.81
C ASP A 324 -19.62 16.18 -11.84
N TYR A 325 -18.94 16.14 -10.69
CA TYR A 325 -17.70 15.40 -10.48
C TYR A 325 -18.04 14.07 -9.82
N LEU A 326 -18.12 13.03 -10.65
CA LEU A 326 -18.64 11.73 -10.25
C LEU A 326 -17.58 10.96 -9.46
N LEU A 327 -17.84 10.74 -8.17
CA LEU A 327 -17.08 9.81 -7.34
C LEU A 327 -17.72 8.41 -7.39
N PRO A 328 -16.91 7.33 -7.32
CA PRO A 328 -17.43 5.98 -7.19
C PRO A 328 -18.34 5.82 -5.96
N THR A 329 -19.47 5.15 -6.16
CA THR A 329 -20.39 4.75 -5.09
C THR A 329 -20.15 3.30 -4.67
N ALA A 330 -20.82 2.85 -3.61
CA ALA A 330 -20.78 1.45 -3.19
C ALA A 330 -21.30 0.46 -4.26
N LEU A 331 -22.12 0.92 -5.23
CA LEU A 331 -22.61 0.10 -6.33
C LEU A 331 -21.60 0.00 -7.49
N ASP A 332 -20.63 0.91 -7.54
CA ASP A 332 -19.55 0.91 -8.54
C ASP A 332 -18.34 0.11 -8.06
N ALA A 333 -18.26 -0.17 -6.75
CA ALA A 333 -17.16 -0.92 -6.15
C ALA A 333 -17.09 -2.36 -6.72
N PRO A 334 -15.95 -2.75 -7.30
CA PRO A 334 -15.79 -4.08 -7.87
C PRO A 334 -15.54 -5.11 -6.77
N THR A 335 -15.70 -6.40 -7.11
CA THR A 335 -15.15 -7.45 -6.26
C THR A 335 -13.62 -7.38 -6.28
N VAL A 336 -12.99 -7.15 -5.13
CA VAL A 336 -11.53 -7.15 -5.00
C VAL A 336 -11.07 -8.51 -4.49
N VAL A 337 -10.13 -9.14 -5.20
CA VAL A 337 -9.46 -10.37 -4.76
C VAL A 337 -7.97 -10.07 -4.67
N ALA A 338 -7.45 -9.98 -3.45
CA ALA A 338 -6.09 -9.53 -3.18
C ALA A 338 -5.20 -10.64 -2.61
N VAL A 339 -3.99 -10.75 -3.13
CA VAL A 339 -2.90 -11.57 -2.59
C VAL A 339 -1.81 -10.62 -2.07
N MET A 340 -1.46 -10.77 -0.80
CA MET A 340 -0.35 -10.05 -0.19
C MET A 340 0.94 -10.86 -0.36
N ILE A 341 1.90 -10.33 -1.12
CA ILE A 341 3.20 -10.95 -1.32
C ILE A 341 4.11 -10.55 -0.16
N GLU A 342 4.23 -11.46 0.80
CA GLU A 342 5.06 -11.25 1.98
C GLU A 342 6.50 -11.66 1.77
N GLU A 343 7.35 -10.69 1.44
CA GLU A 343 8.80 -10.82 1.37
C GLU A 343 9.45 -9.65 2.12
N PRO A 344 9.86 -9.84 3.39
CA PRO A 344 10.34 -8.76 4.24
C PRO A 344 11.48 -7.97 3.60
N GLU A 345 11.36 -6.64 3.60
CA GLU A 345 12.37 -5.75 3.06
C GLU A 345 13.53 -5.60 4.05
N PRO A 346 14.77 -6.03 3.72
CA PRO A 346 15.88 -6.03 4.67
C PRO A 346 16.22 -4.66 5.26
N GLN A 347 16.01 -3.59 4.49
CA GLN A 347 16.29 -2.22 4.92
C GLN A 347 15.13 -1.60 5.72
N ALA A 348 13.97 -2.25 5.77
CA ALA A 348 12.79 -1.72 6.42
C ALA A 348 12.69 -2.10 7.90
N PRO A 349 12.38 -1.16 8.80
CA PRO A 349 11.89 -1.48 10.13
C PRO A 349 10.76 -2.49 10.05
N LEU A 350 10.84 -3.51 10.90
CA LEU A 350 9.87 -4.62 10.94
C LEU A 350 9.76 -5.43 9.64
N GLY A 351 10.57 -5.15 8.62
CA GLY A 351 10.47 -5.72 7.27
C GLY A 351 9.29 -5.19 6.45
N ALA A 352 8.56 -4.17 6.92
CA ALA A 352 7.31 -3.71 6.32
C ALA A 352 7.50 -2.62 5.27
N LYS A 353 6.77 -2.72 4.14
CA LYS A 353 6.79 -1.70 3.08
C LYS A 353 5.56 -0.78 3.17
N GLY A 354 5.65 0.37 2.50
CA GLY A 354 4.52 1.26 2.29
C GLY A 354 3.56 0.71 1.23
N ILE A 355 2.26 0.66 1.52
CA ILE A 355 1.25 -0.02 0.67
C ILE A 355 0.09 0.87 0.21
N GLY A 356 -0.01 2.12 0.69
CA GLY A 356 -1.22 2.94 0.51
C GLY A 356 -1.42 3.44 -0.93
N GLU A 357 -0.37 3.89 -1.60
CA GLU A 357 -0.47 4.44 -2.95
C GLU A 357 -0.33 3.42 -4.10
N PRO A 358 0.48 2.34 -4.01
CA PRO A 358 0.61 1.39 -5.13
C PRO A 358 -0.70 0.90 -5.77
N PRO A 359 -1.78 0.58 -5.01
CA PRO A 359 -3.04 0.11 -5.60
C PRO A 359 -3.66 1.06 -6.63
N CYS A 360 -3.55 2.39 -6.43
CA CYS A 360 -4.18 3.36 -7.32
C CYS A 360 -3.46 3.53 -8.67
N ILE A 361 -2.19 3.11 -8.75
CA ILE A 361 -1.31 3.40 -9.90
C ILE A 361 -1.62 2.48 -11.10
N SER A 362 -1.66 1.17 -10.89
CA SER A 362 -1.80 0.19 -11.98
C SER A 362 -3.23 -0.30 -12.22
N VAL A 363 -4.18 -0.03 -11.32
CA VAL A 363 -5.59 -0.39 -11.53
C VAL A 363 -6.22 0.42 -12.68
N THR A 364 -5.93 1.72 -12.75
CA THR A 364 -6.43 2.61 -13.82
C THR A 364 -6.07 2.10 -15.22
N PRO A 365 -4.79 1.83 -15.54
CA PRO A 365 -4.44 1.27 -16.84
C PRO A 365 -4.95 -0.16 -17.04
N ALA A 366 -5.09 -0.98 -16.00
CA ALA A 366 -5.67 -2.32 -16.13
C ALA A 366 -7.15 -2.26 -16.57
N ILE A 367 -7.94 -1.36 -15.98
CA ILE A 367 -9.34 -1.10 -16.37
C ILE A 367 -9.40 -0.58 -17.80
N ALA A 368 -8.57 0.41 -18.16
CA ALA A 368 -8.52 0.93 -19.52
C ALA A 368 -8.16 -0.17 -20.54
N ALA A 369 -7.18 -1.02 -20.23
CA ALA A 369 -6.81 -2.16 -21.08
C ALA A 369 -7.95 -3.17 -21.22
N ALA A 370 -8.71 -3.43 -20.15
CA ALA A 370 -9.86 -4.32 -20.18
C ALA A 370 -10.98 -3.76 -21.08
N ILE A 371 -11.24 -2.45 -21.02
CA ILE A 371 -12.22 -1.80 -21.90
C ILE A 371 -11.77 -1.84 -23.36
N ARG A 372 -10.47 -1.63 -23.65
CA ARG A 372 -9.93 -1.82 -25.01
C ARG A 372 -10.09 -3.26 -25.48
N ASN A 373 -9.88 -4.24 -24.60
CA ASN A 373 -10.06 -5.65 -24.93
C ASN A 373 -11.54 -5.97 -25.26
N ALA A 374 -12.49 -5.40 -24.52
CA ALA A 374 -13.92 -5.57 -24.81
C ALA A 374 -14.37 -4.87 -26.11
N THR A 375 -13.85 -3.67 -26.37
CA THR A 375 -14.37 -2.79 -27.45
C THR A 375 -13.58 -2.85 -28.75
N GLY A 376 -12.33 -3.30 -28.72
CA GLY A 376 -11.40 -3.23 -29.84
C GLY A 376 -10.92 -1.81 -30.22
N LYS A 377 -11.28 -0.78 -29.44
CA LYS A 377 -10.91 0.62 -29.68
C LYS A 377 -9.56 0.99 -29.05
N ASP A 378 -8.87 2.00 -29.58
CA ASP A 378 -7.56 2.44 -29.06
C ASP A 378 -7.64 3.23 -27.74
N LEU A 379 -8.78 3.88 -27.44
CA LEU A 379 -9.09 4.60 -26.18
C LEU A 379 -7.85 5.18 -25.45
N PRO A 380 -7.22 6.24 -25.98
CA PRO A 380 -5.91 6.71 -25.52
C PRO A 380 -5.96 7.63 -24.28
N ARG A 381 -7.15 7.92 -23.74
CA ARG A 381 -7.37 8.89 -22.66
C ARG A 381 -8.24 8.27 -21.56
N VAL A 382 -7.97 8.67 -20.32
CA VAL A 382 -8.85 8.47 -19.16
C VAL A 382 -9.35 9.83 -18.63
N PRO A 383 -10.52 9.88 -17.96
CA PRO A 383 -11.48 8.77 -17.87
C PRO A 383 -12.06 8.40 -19.25
N ILE A 384 -12.34 7.12 -19.45
CA ILE A 384 -13.00 6.63 -20.67
C ILE A 384 -14.50 6.91 -20.51
N ARG A 385 -15.03 7.78 -21.38
CA ARG A 385 -16.42 8.22 -21.31
C ARG A 385 -17.30 7.33 -22.21
N PRO A 386 -18.60 7.24 -21.95
CA PRO A 386 -19.51 6.45 -22.80
C PRO A 386 -19.42 6.82 -24.27
N GLN A 387 -19.35 8.11 -24.58
CA GLN A 387 -19.21 8.63 -25.94
C GLN A 387 -17.91 8.23 -26.65
N ASP A 388 -16.86 7.86 -25.91
CA ASP A 388 -15.62 7.36 -26.51
C ASP A 388 -15.82 5.88 -26.97
N ILE A 389 -16.83 5.18 -26.45
CA ILE A 389 -17.17 3.78 -26.73
C ILE A 389 -18.31 3.64 -27.75
N CYS A 390 -19.37 4.43 -27.68
CA CYS A 390 -20.55 4.26 -28.56
C CYS A 390 -20.58 5.15 -29.82
N PHE A 391 -19.73 6.18 -29.90
CA PHE A 391 -19.50 6.98 -31.12
C PHE A 391 -18.10 6.75 -31.68
#